data_AF-A0A7G9YV30-F1
#
_entry.id   AF-A0A7G9YV30-F1
#
_cell.length_a   1.000
_cell.length_b   1.000
_cell.length_c   1.000
_cell.angle_alpha   90.00
_cell.angle_beta   90.00
_cell.angle_gamma   90.00
#
_symmetry.space_group_name_H-M   'P 1'
#
loop_
_entity.id
_entity.type
_entity.pdbx_description
1 polymer ?
#
loop_
_entity_poly.entity_id
_entity_poly.type
_entity_poly.pdbx_seq_one_letter_code
_entity_poly.pdbx_strand_id
1 'polypeptide(L)'
;MHIYLSPRGMRIEMPLCELDAILTSFIADKRVRSLVKSLKSDWQIFKRLRRILENEDKKSKEVVEGRMRRFLSFLERKATTSKKYAPLVKQIKKFWGGLFHAYDHDCIPRTNNDMERFIWELRKKWKRMTSCTRIDEWSAYRAPTGIYMFNLIGSSPPLKELGFSVDLSEMLSSVSYDSYRRCMGEYEGQKEDDRIRRRANHDAEAVLEEIERMNSEVSLESVV
;
A
#
# COMPACT_ATOMS: atom_id res chain seq x y z
N MET A 1 24.10 12.86 68.97
CA MET A 1 24.15 13.36 67.57
C MET A 1 22.74 13.24 67.01
N HIS A 2 21.93 14.29 67.17
CA HIS A 2 20.55 14.33 66.68
C HIS A 2 20.58 14.62 65.17
N ILE A 3 20.25 13.62 64.36
CA ILE A 3 20.05 13.81 62.93
C ILE A 3 18.61 14.33 62.77
N TYR A 4 18.48 15.63 62.56
CA TYR A 4 17.25 16.27 62.10
C TYR A 4 16.95 15.81 60.67
N LEU A 5 15.97 14.92 60.50
CA LEU A 5 15.36 14.66 59.20
C LEU A 5 14.50 15.86 58.82
N SER A 6 14.85 16.49 57.69
CA SER A 6 14.20 17.67 57.13
C SER A 6 12.71 17.42 56.80
N PRO A 7 11.77 18.35 57.13
CA PRO A 7 10.33 18.16 56.91
C PRO A 7 9.87 18.17 55.45
N ARG A 8 10.80 18.26 54.48
CA ARG A 8 10.48 18.37 53.04
C ARG A 8 10.45 17.03 52.30
N GLY A 9 10.98 15.95 52.88
CA GLY A 9 10.93 14.60 52.27
C GLY A 9 9.54 13.93 52.36
N MET A 10 8.76 14.27 53.39
CA MET A 10 7.47 13.62 53.69
C MET A 10 6.33 13.96 52.72
N ARG A 11 6.46 15.01 51.90
CA ARG A 11 5.36 15.50 51.04
C ARG A 11 5.23 14.79 49.69
N ILE A 12 6.27 14.11 49.22
CA ILE A 12 6.27 13.42 47.91
C ILE A 12 6.13 11.90 48.09
N GLU A 13 6.55 11.36 49.23
CA GLU A 13 6.45 9.93 49.53
C GLU A 13 4.99 9.46 49.69
N MET A 14 4.13 10.25 50.35
CA MET A 14 2.70 9.90 50.50
C MET A 14 1.96 9.77 49.15
N PRO A 15 2.03 10.76 48.23
CA PRO A 15 1.39 10.64 46.92
C PRO A 15 1.91 9.45 46.11
N LEU A 16 3.21 9.14 46.19
CA LEU A 16 3.81 8.00 45.49
C LEU A 16 3.33 6.67 46.08
N CYS A 17 3.22 6.56 47.40
CA CYS A 17 2.67 5.37 48.05
C CYS A 17 1.17 5.19 47.75
N GLU A 18 0.38 6.27 47.66
CA GLU A 18 -1.02 6.20 47.23
C GLU A 18 -1.16 5.77 45.78
N LEU A 19 -0.31 6.30 44.89
CA LEU A 19 -0.29 5.92 43.47
C LEU A 19 0.12 4.45 43.31
N ASP A 20 1.10 3.99 44.07
CA ASP A 20 1.53 2.59 44.09
C ASP A 20 0.45 1.66 44.66
N ALA A 21 -0.27 2.07 45.70
CA ALA A 21 -1.41 1.33 46.24
C ALA A 21 -2.57 1.25 45.24
N ILE A 22 -2.87 2.34 44.52
CA ILE A 22 -3.89 2.37 43.46
C ILE A 22 -3.47 1.45 42.30
N LEU A 23 -2.24 1.57 41.81
CA LEU A 23 -1.70 0.72 40.75
C LEU A 23 -1.68 -0.76 41.16
N THR A 24 -1.28 -1.05 42.40
CA THR A 24 -1.28 -2.41 42.95
C THR A 24 -2.69 -2.96 43.08
N SER A 25 -3.66 -2.14 43.49
CA SER A 25 -5.08 -2.52 43.54
C SER A 25 -5.65 -2.79 42.14
N PHE A 26 -5.27 -1.99 41.15
CA PHE A 26 -5.70 -2.11 39.76
C PHE A 26 -5.07 -3.34 39.07
N ILE A 27 -3.81 -3.65 39.40
CA ILE A 27 -3.12 -4.88 38.97
C ILE A 27 -3.68 -6.10 39.71
N ALA A 28 -4.14 -5.95 40.95
CA ALA A 28 -4.79 -7.00 41.72
C ALA A 28 -6.21 -7.30 41.23
N ASP A 29 -6.87 -6.40 40.49
CA ASP A 29 -8.18 -6.65 39.91
C ASP A 29 -8.13 -7.88 38.98
N LYS A 30 -8.98 -8.87 39.29
CA LYS A 30 -9.10 -10.14 38.57
C LYS A 30 -9.53 -9.92 37.12
N ARG A 31 -10.28 -8.85 36.83
CA ARG A 31 -10.72 -8.46 35.49
C ARG A 31 -9.55 -7.92 34.66
N VAL A 32 -8.72 -7.05 35.24
CA VAL A 32 -7.52 -6.53 34.57
C VAL A 32 -6.53 -7.66 34.31
N ARG A 33 -6.31 -8.55 35.28
CA ARG A 33 -5.45 -9.74 35.08
C ARG A 33 -5.96 -10.68 33.99
N SER A 34 -7.27 -10.89 33.88
CA SER A 34 -7.83 -11.73 32.82
C SER A 34 -7.71 -11.09 31.43
N LEU A 35 -7.93 -9.77 31.34
CA LEU A 35 -7.70 -8.98 30.12
C LEU A 35 -6.24 -9.02 29.67
N VAL A 36 -5.30 -8.79 30.58
CA VAL A 36 -3.86 -8.86 30.29
C VAL A 36 -3.46 -10.27 29.83
N LYS A 37 -4.02 -11.32 30.45
CA LYS A 37 -3.82 -12.71 29.97
C LYS A 37 -4.39 -12.93 28.57
N SER A 38 -5.58 -12.42 28.27
CA SER A 38 -6.16 -12.51 26.92
C SER A 38 -5.31 -11.77 25.89
N LEU A 39 -4.88 -10.54 26.19
CA LEU A 39 -4.01 -9.73 25.35
C LEU A 39 -2.66 -10.43 25.09
N LYS A 40 -2.04 -11.01 26.11
CA LYS A 40 -0.82 -11.81 25.95
C LYS A 40 -1.06 -13.01 25.02
N SER A 41 -2.18 -13.71 25.17
CA SER A 41 -2.53 -14.82 24.28
C SER A 41 -2.73 -14.36 22.83
N ASP A 42 -3.44 -13.26 22.64
CA ASP A 42 -3.69 -12.68 21.30
C ASP A 42 -2.39 -12.21 20.65
N TRP A 43 -1.52 -11.54 21.40
CA TRP A 43 -0.21 -11.12 20.94
C TRP A 43 0.68 -12.29 20.50
N GLN A 44 0.65 -13.41 21.23
CA GLN A 44 1.41 -14.61 20.83
C GLN A 44 0.93 -15.20 19.49
N ILE A 45 -0.37 -15.10 19.19
CA ILE A 45 -0.92 -15.52 17.89
C ILE A 45 -0.37 -14.63 16.77
N PHE A 46 -0.37 -13.31 16.96
CA PHE A 46 0.20 -12.37 16.00
C PHE A 46 1.71 -12.55 15.84
N LYS A 47 2.45 -12.78 16.93
CA LYS A 47 3.88 -13.06 16.87
C LYS A 47 4.18 -14.34 16.10
N ARG A 48 3.36 -15.38 16.28
CA ARG A 48 3.48 -16.63 15.52
C ARG A 48 3.17 -16.42 14.03
N LEU A 49 2.13 -15.66 13.70
CA LEU A 49 1.79 -15.30 12.32
C LEU A 49 2.95 -14.55 11.66
N ARG A 50 3.46 -13.51 12.32
CA ARG A 50 4.59 -12.71 11.86
C ARG A 50 5.81 -13.58 11.59
N ARG A 51 6.18 -14.47 12.51
CA ARG A 51 7.33 -15.37 12.35
C ARG A 51 7.20 -16.32 11.15
N ILE A 52 5.98 -16.81 10.87
CA ILE A 52 5.75 -17.65 9.69
C ILE A 52 5.95 -16.84 8.40
N LEU A 53 5.47 -15.61 8.37
CA LEU A 53 5.54 -14.74 7.18
C LEU A 53 6.91 -14.10 6.95
N GLU A 54 7.64 -13.76 8.01
CA GLU A 54 9.01 -13.23 7.87
C GLU A 54 9.97 -14.30 7.35
N ASN A 55 9.71 -15.57 7.68
CA ASN A 55 10.49 -16.73 7.25
C ASN A 55 12.00 -16.46 7.36
N GLU A 56 12.47 -16.06 8.55
CA GLU A 56 13.88 -15.77 8.84
C GLU A 56 14.80 -16.93 8.43
N ASP A 57 14.28 -18.16 8.53
CA ASP A 57 14.94 -19.41 8.14
C ASP A 57 15.17 -19.55 6.60
N LYS A 58 14.69 -18.61 5.77
CA LYS A 58 14.74 -18.62 4.29
C LYS A 58 14.27 -19.95 3.67
N LYS A 59 13.19 -20.54 4.20
CA LYS A 59 12.61 -21.79 3.70
C LYS A 59 11.87 -21.56 2.37
N SER A 60 11.73 -22.61 1.55
CA SER A 60 10.97 -22.54 0.30
C SER A 60 9.49 -22.24 0.54
N LYS A 61 8.81 -21.78 -0.52
CA LYS A 61 7.38 -21.51 -0.56
C LYS A 61 6.52 -22.63 0.01
N GLU A 62 6.78 -23.88 -0.36
CA GLU A 62 5.96 -25.03 0.05
C GLU A 62 5.98 -25.22 1.58
N VAL A 63 7.14 -24.96 2.19
CA VAL A 63 7.31 -25.09 3.64
C VAL A 63 6.58 -23.97 4.38
N VAL A 64 6.64 -22.75 3.87
CA VAL A 64 5.91 -21.61 4.44
C VAL A 64 4.41 -21.79 4.27
N GLU A 65 3.96 -22.24 3.11
CA GLU A 65 2.57 -22.57 2.85
C GLU A 65 2.07 -23.67 3.80
N GLY A 66 2.85 -24.73 4.00
CA GLY A 66 2.54 -25.79 4.94
C GLY A 66 2.43 -25.30 6.39
N ARG A 67 3.36 -24.43 6.83
CA ARG A 67 3.32 -23.79 8.16
C ARG A 67 2.07 -22.90 8.31
N MET A 68 1.77 -22.12 7.28
CA MET A 68 0.63 -21.20 7.25
C MET A 68 -0.70 -21.94 7.20
N ARG A 69 -0.78 -23.08 6.52
CA ARG A 69 -1.98 -23.94 6.45
C ARG A 69 -2.29 -24.54 7.81
N ARG A 70 -1.27 -25.06 8.51
CA ARG A 70 -1.41 -25.54 9.90
C ARG A 70 -1.85 -24.41 10.84
N PHE A 71 -1.32 -23.20 10.64
CA PHE A 71 -1.71 -22.02 11.40
C PHE A 71 -3.15 -21.61 11.12
N LEU A 72 -3.59 -21.63 9.86
CA LEU A 72 -4.96 -21.35 9.46
C LEU A 72 -5.95 -22.34 10.10
N SER A 73 -5.67 -23.64 10.03
CA SER A 73 -6.51 -24.66 10.69
C SER A 73 -6.58 -24.48 12.21
N PHE A 74 -5.48 -24.08 12.85
CA PHE A 74 -5.49 -23.71 14.26
C PHE A 74 -6.37 -22.49 14.53
N LEU A 75 -6.29 -21.46 13.68
CA LEU A 75 -7.06 -20.23 13.83
C LEU A 75 -8.55 -20.45 13.57
N GLU A 76 -8.90 -21.32 12.63
CA GLU A 76 -10.28 -21.73 12.33
C GLU A 76 -10.94 -22.41 13.53
N ARG A 77 -10.26 -23.39 14.15
CA ARG A 77 -10.75 -24.02 15.39
C ARG A 77 -10.96 -22.99 16.49
N LYS A 78 -10.04 -22.04 16.62
CA LYS A 78 -10.15 -20.96 17.61
C LYS A 78 -11.24 -19.96 17.27
N ALA A 79 -11.55 -19.74 15.99
CA ALA A 79 -12.65 -18.91 15.52
C ALA A 79 -14.02 -19.54 15.82
N THR A 80 -14.11 -20.87 15.84
CA THR A 80 -15.30 -21.60 16.30
C THR A 80 -15.60 -21.33 17.77
N THR A 81 -14.56 -21.30 18.62
CA THR A 81 -14.70 -20.98 20.05
C THR A 81 -14.87 -19.49 20.32
N SER A 82 -14.23 -18.64 19.52
CA SER A 82 -14.23 -17.19 19.70
C SER A 82 -14.37 -16.46 18.37
N LYS A 83 -15.55 -15.87 18.14
CA LYS A 83 -15.87 -15.14 16.90
C LYS A 83 -14.90 -13.99 16.60
N LYS A 84 -14.11 -13.52 17.57
CA LYS A 84 -13.11 -12.45 17.40
C LYS A 84 -12.04 -12.77 16.35
N TYR A 85 -11.76 -14.05 16.08
CA TYR A 85 -10.76 -14.45 15.08
C TYR A 85 -11.35 -14.70 13.69
N ALA A 86 -12.67 -14.72 13.54
CA ALA A 86 -13.32 -14.96 12.25
C ALA A 86 -12.94 -13.93 11.17
N PRO A 87 -12.81 -12.62 11.46
CA PRO A 87 -12.31 -11.65 10.49
C PRO A 87 -10.89 -11.95 10.02
N LEU A 88 -10.01 -12.38 10.94
CA LEU A 88 -8.63 -12.72 10.63
C LEU A 88 -8.52 -13.96 9.73
N VAL A 89 -9.32 -15.01 9.99
CA VAL A 89 -9.43 -16.17 9.08
C VAL A 89 -9.88 -15.73 7.69
N LYS A 90 -10.94 -14.91 7.61
CA LYS A 90 -11.49 -14.44 6.33
C LYS A 90 -10.45 -13.64 5.54
N GLN A 91 -9.68 -12.79 6.22
CA GLN A 91 -8.63 -12.01 5.58
C GLN A 91 -7.50 -12.89 5.06
N ILE A 92 -7.01 -13.87 5.84
CA ILE A 92 -5.97 -14.80 5.40
C ILE A 92 -6.42 -15.60 4.17
N LYS A 93 -7.68 -16.08 4.16
CA LYS A 93 -8.24 -16.80 3.01
C LYS A 93 -8.34 -15.92 1.76
N LYS A 94 -8.75 -14.66 1.92
CA LYS A 94 -8.88 -13.70 0.81
C LYS A 94 -7.55 -13.50 0.08
N PHE A 95 -6.45 -13.42 0.82
CA PHE A 95 -5.12 -13.16 0.26
C PHE A 95 -4.30 -14.44 0.00
N TRP A 96 -4.87 -15.63 0.24
CA TRP A 96 -4.15 -16.90 0.18
C TRP A 96 -3.42 -17.12 -1.15
N GLY A 97 -4.10 -16.85 -2.26
CA GLY A 97 -3.52 -17.00 -3.60
C GLY A 97 -2.32 -16.09 -3.86
N GLY A 98 -2.29 -14.90 -3.26
CA GLY A 98 -1.21 -13.93 -3.44
C GLY A 98 -0.06 -14.05 -2.42
N LEU A 99 -0.27 -14.79 -1.32
CA LEU A 99 0.57 -14.67 -0.13
C LEU A 99 1.97 -15.25 -0.32
N PHE A 100 2.12 -16.26 -1.19
CA PHE A 100 3.34 -17.07 -1.24
C PHE A 100 4.23 -16.84 -2.48
N HIS A 101 3.85 -15.95 -3.40
CA HIS A 101 4.62 -15.72 -4.63
C HIS A 101 5.99 -15.08 -4.39
N ALA A 102 6.15 -14.33 -3.31
CA ALA A 102 7.40 -13.63 -2.99
C ALA A 102 8.44 -14.49 -2.25
N TYR A 103 8.16 -15.79 -1.99
CA TYR A 103 9.12 -16.66 -1.29
C TYR A 103 10.12 -17.35 -2.21
N ASP A 104 9.80 -17.48 -3.51
CA ASP A 104 10.68 -18.12 -4.49
C ASP A 104 11.61 -17.12 -5.20
N HIS A 105 11.40 -15.82 -4.98
CA HIS A 105 12.10 -14.75 -5.68
C HIS A 105 12.77 -13.80 -4.69
N ASP A 106 14.10 -13.89 -4.58
CA ASP A 106 14.90 -13.02 -3.68
C ASP A 106 14.81 -11.52 -4.02
N CYS A 107 14.46 -11.20 -5.27
CA CYS A 107 14.31 -9.82 -5.75
C CYS A 107 12.95 -9.19 -5.41
N ILE A 108 11.98 -9.96 -4.91
CA ILE A 108 10.64 -9.45 -4.56
C ILE A 108 10.56 -9.32 -3.04
N PRO A 109 10.25 -8.12 -2.50
CA PRO A 109 10.04 -7.94 -1.06
C PRO A 109 8.97 -8.89 -0.53
N ARG A 110 9.30 -9.66 0.50
CA ARG A 110 8.42 -10.70 1.09
C ARG A 110 7.12 -10.16 1.66
N THR A 111 7.12 -8.89 2.10
CA THR A 111 5.91 -8.16 2.46
C THR A 111 5.70 -7.03 1.48
N ASN A 112 4.56 -7.06 0.79
CA ASN A 112 4.14 -5.99 -0.10
C ASN A 112 3.86 -4.69 0.66
N ASN A 113 3.90 -4.62 2.00
CA ASN A 113 3.47 -3.44 2.76
C ASN A 113 4.13 -2.12 2.32
N ASP A 114 5.44 -2.12 2.07
CA ASP A 114 6.15 -0.91 1.61
C ASP A 114 5.80 -0.58 0.15
N MET A 115 5.67 -1.61 -0.69
CA MET A 115 5.21 -1.48 -2.07
C MET A 115 3.74 -1.05 -2.17
N GLU A 116 2.84 -1.53 -1.30
CA GLU A 116 1.43 -1.11 -1.22
C GLU A 116 1.34 0.33 -0.72
N ARG A 117 2.17 0.71 0.26
CA ARG A 117 2.23 2.09 0.72
C ARG A 117 2.75 3.01 -0.39
N PHE A 118 3.77 2.57 -1.11
CA PHE A 118 4.29 3.26 -2.28
C PHE A 118 3.21 3.39 -3.38
N ILE A 119 2.57 2.29 -3.77
CA ILE A 119 1.48 2.24 -4.75
C ILE A 119 0.30 3.09 -4.30
N TRP A 120 -0.03 3.13 -3.00
CA TRP A 120 -1.14 3.95 -2.49
C TRP A 120 -0.83 5.44 -2.56
N GLU A 121 0.35 5.86 -2.13
CA GLU A 121 0.81 7.24 -2.28
C GLU A 121 0.91 7.63 -3.77
N LEU A 122 1.35 6.70 -4.61
CA LEU A 122 1.35 6.82 -6.08
C LEU A 122 -0.07 7.12 -6.58
N ARG A 123 -1.04 6.30 -6.17
CA ARG A 123 -2.43 6.43 -6.57
C ARG A 123 -3.05 7.75 -6.11
N LYS A 124 -2.68 8.20 -4.91
CA LYS A 124 -3.18 9.44 -4.30
C LYS A 124 -2.62 10.68 -5.00
N LYS A 125 -1.31 10.75 -5.24
CA LYS A 125 -0.68 11.82 -6.02
C LYS A 125 -1.25 11.86 -7.43
N TRP A 126 -1.38 10.69 -8.07
CA TRP A 126 -1.96 10.53 -9.39
C TRP A 126 -3.37 11.15 -9.50
N LYS A 127 -4.29 10.73 -8.62
CA LYS A 127 -5.67 11.22 -8.62
C LYS A 127 -5.74 12.75 -8.49
N ARG A 128 -4.82 13.37 -7.73
CA ARG A 128 -4.77 14.84 -7.61
C ARG A 128 -4.31 15.53 -8.88
N MET A 129 -3.37 14.94 -9.61
CA MET A 129 -2.77 15.56 -10.79
C MET A 129 -3.66 15.41 -12.03
N THR A 130 -4.27 14.23 -12.23
CA THR A 130 -4.97 13.92 -13.48
C THR A 130 -6.48 13.80 -13.33
N SER A 131 -7.00 13.87 -12.10
CA SER A 131 -8.40 13.56 -11.76
C SER A 131 -8.87 12.16 -12.19
N CYS A 132 -7.96 11.31 -12.68
CA CYS A 132 -8.28 9.98 -13.17
C CYS A 132 -8.31 8.97 -12.02
N THR A 133 -9.42 8.26 -11.89
CA THR A 133 -9.64 7.22 -10.86
C THR A 133 -9.24 5.82 -11.31
N ARG A 134 -9.17 5.55 -12.62
CA ARG A 134 -8.84 4.23 -13.20
C ARG A 134 -7.34 4.10 -13.47
N ILE A 135 -6.60 3.89 -12.40
CA ILE A 135 -5.12 3.85 -12.43
C ILE A 135 -4.59 2.61 -13.13
N ASP A 136 -5.28 1.49 -13.03
CA ASP A 136 -4.83 0.23 -13.63
C ASP A 136 -4.85 0.31 -15.16
N GLU A 137 -5.92 0.92 -15.70
CA GLU A 137 -6.08 1.20 -17.12
C GLU A 137 -5.02 2.20 -17.59
N TRP A 138 -4.81 3.29 -16.86
CA TRP A 138 -3.79 4.25 -17.23
C TRP A 138 -2.37 3.69 -17.13
N SER A 139 -2.06 2.90 -16.11
CA SER A 139 -0.74 2.28 -15.94
C SER A 139 -0.42 1.35 -17.11
N ALA A 140 -1.40 0.60 -17.62
CA ALA A 140 -1.21 -0.25 -18.79
C ALA A 140 -0.83 0.53 -20.06
N TYR A 141 -1.41 1.72 -20.26
CA TYR A 141 -1.23 2.49 -21.51
C TYR A 141 -0.21 3.62 -21.41
N ARG A 142 0.11 4.09 -20.20
CA ARG A 142 0.86 5.33 -19.96
C ARG A 142 1.88 5.23 -18.82
N ALA A 143 2.19 4.00 -18.35
CA ALA A 143 3.25 3.75 -17.37
C ALA A 143 4.56 4.52 -17.63
N PRO A 144 5.07 4.65 -18.86
CA PRO A 144 6.30 5.40 -19.12
C PRO A 144 6.21 6.86 -18.66
N THR A 145 5.13 7.57 -18.99
CA THR A 145 4.88 8.96 -18.56
C THR A 145 4.73 9.07 -17.05
N GLY A 146 4.14 8.05 -16.43
CA GLY A 146 3.97 7.98 -14.98
C GLY A 146 5.31 7.93 -14.29
N ILE A 147 6.18 7.02 -14.73
CA ILE A 147 7.53 6.85 -14.18
C ILE A 147 8.31 8.17 -14.19
N TYR A 148 8.25 8.94 -15.27
CA TYR A 148 8.89 10.28 -15.34
C TYR A 148 8.30 11.27 -14.34
N MET A 149 6.98 11.39 -14.27
CA MET A 149 6.32 12.30 -13.33
C MET A 149 6.62 11.94 -11.87
N PHE A 150 6.66 10.65 -11.54
CA PHE A 150 6.90 10.20 -10.17
C PHE A 150 8.35 10.35 -9.72
N ASN A 151 9.28 10.31 -10.66
CA ASN A 151 10.69 10.57 -10.45
C ASN A 151 11.01 12.04 -10.18
N LEU A 152 10.09 12.97 -10.52
CA LEU A 152 10.29 14.42 -10.42
C LEU A 152 9.38 15.10 -9.36
N ILE A 153 8.31 14.44 -8.91
CA ILE A 153 7.27 15.07 -8.06
C ILE A 153 7.28 14.56 -6.61
N GLY A 154 7.63 15.45 -5.67
CA GLY A 154 7.52 15.22 -4.22
C GLY A 154 8.54 16.03 -3.42
N SER A 155 8.47 15.99 -2.09
CA SER A 155 9.45 16.65 -1.20
C SER A 155 10.85 16.01 -1.26
N SER A 156 10.92 14.72 -1.62
CA SER A 156 12.14 13.99 -1.96
C SER A 156 11.83 13.07 -3.15
N PRO A 157 12.05 13.51 -4.40
CA PRO A 157 11.89 12.65 -5.56
C PRO A 157 12.99 11.58 -5.60
N PRO A 158 12.71 10.34 -6.04
CA PRO A 158 13.73 9.28 -6.13
C PRO A 158 14.99 9.68 -6.90
N LEU A 159 14.86 10.50 -7.95
CA LEU A 159 16.00 11.00 -8.71
C LEU A 159 16.93 11.90 -7.87
N LYS A 160 16.37 12.67 -6.94
CA LYS A 160 17.15 13.50 -6.02
C LYS A 160 17.98 12.65 -5.06
N GLU A 161 17.41 11.54 -4.58
CA GLU A 161 18.11 10.58 -3.71
C GLU A 161 19.24 9.84 -4.44
N LEU A 162 19.09 9.65 -5.75
CA LEU A 162 20.11 9.08 -6.63
C LEU A 162 21.15 10.11 -7.13
N GLY A 163 21.06 11.38 -6.70
CA GLY A 163 22.01 12.43 -7.03
C GLY A 163 21.78 13.14 -8.37
N PHE A 164 20.63 12.93 -9.01
CA PHE A 164 20.26 13.65 -10.23
C PHE A 164 19.63 15.01 -9.90
N SER A 165 19.85 16.01 -10.77
CA SER A 165 19.11 17.27 -10.71
C SER A 165 17.62 17.00 -10.94
N VAL A 166 16.80 17.54 -10.05
CA VAL A 166 15.33 17.51 -10.12
C VAL A 166 14.76 18.92 -10.33
N ASP A 167 15.61 19.88 -10.67
CA ASP A 167 15.15 21.21 -11.07
C ASP A 167 14.52 21.13 -12.46
N LEU A 168 13.20 21.22 -12.50
CA LEU A 168 12.42 21.20 -13.73
C LEU A 168 12.84 22.32 -14.68
N SER A 169 13.25 23.48 -14.18
CA SER A 169 13.67 24.60 -15.03
C SER A 169 14.94 24.27 -15.79
N GLU A 170 15.94 23.72 -15.10
CA GLU A 170 17.19 23.25 -15.70
C GLU A 170 16.93 22.11 -16.70
N MET A 171 16.15 21.11 -16.31
CA MET A 171 15.84 19.97 -17.18
C MET A 171 15.10 20.41 -18.46
N LEU A 172 14.08 21.27 -18.33
CA LEU A 172 13.33 21.75 -19.49
C LEU A 172 14.16 22.70 -20.36
N SER A 173 15.09 23.45 -19.77
CA SER A 173 16.01 24.32 -20.54
C SER A 173 16.98 23.55 -21.45
N SER A 174 17.24 22.29 -21.13
CA SER A 174 18.10 21.41 -21.94
C SER A 174 17.40 20.82 -23.18
N VAL A 175 16.07 20.96 -23.28
CA VAL A 175 15.26 20.38 -24.35
C VAL A 175 15.03 21.42 -25.45
N SER A 176 15.30 21.04 -26.70
CA SER A 176 15.02 21.90 -27.84
C SER A 176 13.51 22.07 -28.06
N TYR A 177 13.12 23.25 -28.57
CA TYR A 177 11.73 23.55 -28.87
C TYR A 177 11.11 22.55 -29.87
N ASP A 178 11.88 22.08 -30.86
CA ASP A 178 11.42 21.09 -31.83
C ASP A 178 11.11 19.74 -31.18
N SER A 179 11.93 19.33 -30.21
CA SER A 179 11.68 18.09 -29.45
C SER A 179 10.43 18.24 -28.58
N TYR A 180 10.24 19.39 -27.95
CA TYR A 180 9.02 19.70 -27.23
C TYR A 180 7.77 19.65 -28.12
N ARG A 181 7.80 20.32 -29.29
CA ARG A 181 6.68 20.33 -30.24
C ARG A 181 6.31 18.95 -30.73
N ARG A 182 7.31 18.10 -31.04
CA ARG A 182 7.10 16.70 -31.42
C ARG A 182 6.42 15.91 -30.31
N CYS A 183 6.97 15.96 -29.09
CA CYS A 183 6.39 15.28 -27.92
C CYS A 183 4.95 15.75 -27.64
N MET A 184 4.66 17.04 -27.81
CA MET A 184 3.31 17.57 -27.65
C MET A 184 2.33 17.04 -28.70
N GLY A 185 2.76 16.92 -29.96
CA GLY A 185 1.94 16.32 -31.02
C GLY A 185 1.64 14.84 -30.76
N GLU A 186 2.63 14.07 -30.32
CA GLU A 186 2.44 12.68 -29.90
C GLU A 186 1.47 12.58 -28.71
N TYR A 187 1.60 13.47 -27.73
CA TYR A 187 0.72 13.51 -26.57
C TYR A 187 -0.73 13.85 -26.93
N GLU A 188 -0.95 14.78 -27.86
CA GLU A 188 -2.27 15.13 -28.39
C GLU A 188 -2.90 13.95 -29.15
N GLY A 189 -2.12 13.26 -30.00
CA GLY A 189 -2.58 12.05 -30.69
C GLY A 189 -3.04 10.97 -29.69
N GLN A 190 -2.20 10.66 -28.70
CA GLN A 190 -2.55 9.70 -27.64
C GLN A 190 -3.80 10.11 -26.85
N LYS A 191 -4.06 11.41 -26.68
CA LYS A 191 -5.26 11.90 -25.97
C LYS A 191 -6.53 11.63 -26.78
N GLU A 192 -6.44 11.69 -28.10
CA GLU A 192 -7.56 11.35 -28.99
C GLU A 192 -7.81 9.84 -29.03
N ASP A 193 -6.76 9.02 -29.12
CA ASP A 193 -6.87 7.57 -28.99
C ASP A 193 -7.56 7.17 -27.67
N ASP A 194 -7.18 7.83 -26.56
CA ASP A 194 -7.81 7.61 -25.27
C ASP A 194 -9.29 8.03 -25.22
N ARG A 195 -9.70 9.04 -25.99
CA ARG A 195 -11.12 9.43 -26.09
C ARG A 195 -11.90 8.37 -26.84
N ILE A 196 -11.42 7.93 -27.99
CA ILE A 196 -12.04 6.87 -28.79
C ILE A 196 -12.18 5.62 -27.95
N ARG A 197 -11.10 5.20 -27.28
CA ARG A 197 -11.08 4.02 -26.41
C ARG A 197 -12.06 4.14 -25.24
N ARG A 198 -12.18 5.30 -24.59
CA ARG A 198 -13.17 5.51 -23.52
C ARG A 198 -14.60 5.44 -24.03
N ARG A 199 -14.88 5.98 -25.23
CA ARG A 199 -16.19 5.83 -25.88
C ARG A 199 -16.46 4.36 -26.18
N ALA A 200 -15.51 3.64 -26.76
CA ALA A 200 -15.67 2.22 -27.09
C ALA A 200 -15.85 1.33 -25.85
N ASN A 201 -15.15 1.64 -24.75
CA ASN A 201 -15.33 0.95 -23.47
C ASN A 201 -16.71 1.21 -22.83
N HIS A 202 -17.39 2.28 -23.22
CA HIS A 202 -18.74 2.61 -22.76
C HIS A 202 -19.80 2.00 -23.69
N ASP A 203 -19.61 2.15 -25.00
CA ASP A 203 -20.50 1.65 -26.04
C ASP A 203 -19.67 1.38 -27.31
N ALA A 204 -19.34 0.11 -27.52
CA ALA A 204 -18.48 -0.30 -28.64
C ALA A 204 -19.22 -0.25 -29.98
N GLU A 205 -20.53 -0.51 -29.96
CA GLU A 205 -21.36 -0.61 -31.17
C GLU A 205 -21.56 0.78 -31.79
N ALA A 206 -21.87 1.79 -30.97
CA ALA A 206 -21.99 3.17 -31.43
C ALA A 206 -20.68 3.74 -32.02
N VAL A 207 -19.52 3.34 -31.48
CA VAL A 207 -18.23 3.78 -32.01
C VAL A 207 -17.92 3.11 -33.35
N LEU A 208 -18.28 1.84 -33.53
CA LEU A 208 -18.08 1.13 -34.79
C LEU A 208 -18.96 1.72 -35.90
N GLU A 209 -20.23 2.01 -35.62
CA GLU A 209 -21.14 2.66 -36.57
C GLU A 209 -20.63 4.06 -36.99
N GLU A 210 -20.09 4.84 -36.06
CA GLU A 210 -19.50 6.15 -36.36
C GLU A 210 -18.27 6.05 -37.27
N ILE A 211 -17.40 5.05 -37.04
CA ILE A 211 -16.22 4.77 -37.87
C ILE A 211 -16.64 4.30 -39.27
N GLU A 212 -17.63 3.41 -39.37
CA GLU A 212 -18.16 2.95 -40.66
C GLU A 212 -18.74 4.10 -41.48
N ARG A 213 -19.47 5.02 -40.83
CA ARG A 213 -19.99 6.23 -41.47
C ARG A 213 -18.85 7.13 -41.98
N MET A 214 -17.85 7.42 -41.15
CA MET A 214 -16.70 8.24 -41.54
C MET A 214 -15.92 7.65 -42.72
N ASN A 215 -15.69 6.32 -42.70
CA ASN A 215 -14.99 5.64 -43.81
C ASN A 215 -15.79 5.68 -45.11
N SER A 216 -17.12 5.65 -45.03
CA SER A 216 -18.01 5.77 -46.19
C SER A 216 -17.95 7.17 -46.80
N GLU A 217 -17.87 8.22 -45.98
CA GLU A 217 -17.74 9.62 -46.43
C GLU A 217 -16.40 9.90 -47.10
N VAL A 218 -15.29 9.42 -46.54
CA VAL A 218 -13.94 9.55 -47.13
C VAL A 218 -13.83 8.79 -48.46
N SER A 219 -14.51 7.64 -48.56
CA SER A 219 -14.54 6.86 -49.81
C SER A 219 -15.28 7.59 -50.93
N LEU A 220 -16.29 8.40 -50.62
CA LEU A 220 -17.04 9.20 -51.60
C LEU A 220 -16.26 10.43 -52.08
N GLU A 221 -15.46 11.06 -51.21
CA GLU A 221 -14.61 12.20 -51.58
C GLU A 221 -13.41 11.79 -52.45
N SER A 222 -12.98 10.52 -52.39
CA SER A 222 -11.87 10.00 -53.22
C SER A 222 -12.26 9.62 -54.66
N VAL A 223 -13.54 9.72 -55.02
CA VAL A 223 -14.11 9.37 -56.34
C VAL A 223 -14.46 10.61 -57.18
N VAL A 224 -14.20 11.83 -56.67
CA VAL A 224 -14.37 13.12 -57.37
C VAL A 224 -13.00 13.66 -57.79
#